data_AF-A0A957XLN8-F1
#
_entry.id   AF-A0A957XLN8-F1
#
_cell.length_a   1.000
_cell.length_b   1.000
_cell.length_c   1.000
_cell.angle_alpha   90.00
_cell.angle_beta   90.00
_cell.angle_gamma   90.00
#
_symmetry.space_group_name_H-M   'P 1'
#
loop_
_entity.id
_entity.type
_entity.pdbx_description
1 polymer ?
#
loop_
_entity_poly.entity_id
_entity_poly.type
_entity_poly.pdbx_seq_one_letter_code
_entity_poly.pdbx_strand_id
1 'polypeptide(L)'
;WQASDICILVSEFEGTSISMLEAMALGCVPVVTRVSGTQNVIQFGINGFTVPVGDIVEMTRLIKLLEEDRSLLAKMGQNAHTTVLESYSYEQYVPWFLTLINEVWQQPPRYWPEGRPLHRYSTLKEQVIALSGEELSNLISSQKLIKALGFKIATHPNLKWLYRFRSLGKKIVGD
;
A
#
# COMPACT_ATOMS: atom_id res chain seq x y z
N TRP A 1 7.28 5.14 -19.36
CA TRP A 1 7.26 3.69 -19.67
C TRP A 1 7.36 3.34 -21.15
N GLN A 2 7.27 4.29 -22.11
CA GLN A 2 7.28 3.98 -23.55
C GLN A 2 8.51 3.24 -24.09
N ALA A 3 9.65 3.30 -23.39
CA ALA A 3 10.89 2.62 -23.76
C ALA A 3 11.23 1.45 -22.81
N SER A 4 10.21 0.83 -22.20
CA SER A 4 10.38 -0.22 -21.20
C SER A 4 9.46 -1.40 -21.49
N ASP A 5 9.97 -2.61 -21.32
CA ASP A 5 9.20 -3.85 -21.50
C ASP A 5 8.55 -4.31 -20.17
N ILE A 6 9.28 -4.13 -19.07
CA ILE A 6 8.94 -4.70 -17.75
C ILE A 6 8.97 -3.59 -16.70
N CYS A 7 7.95 -3.56 -15.84
CA CYS A 7 7.88 -2.71 -14.67
C CYS A 7 8.24 -3.53 -13.42
N ILE A 8 9.24 -3.09 -12.66
CA ILE A 8 9.68 -3.78 -11.44
C ILE A 8 9.38 -2.90 -10.24
N LEU A 9 8.66 -3.44 -9.26
CA LEU A 9 8.43 -2.79 -7.96
C LEU A 9 8.79 -3.75 -6.83
N VAL A 10 9.72 -3.33 -5.99
CA VAL A 10 10.22 -4.08 -4.83
C VAL A 10 9.67 -3.54 -3.49
N SER A 11 8.51 -2.86 -3.52
CA SER A 11 7.90 -2.24 -2.35
C SER A 11 7.59 -3.26 -1.24
N GLU A 12 7.83 -2.90 0.02
CA GLU A 12 7.42 -3.68 1.18
C GLU A 12 5.96 -3.42 1.61
N PHE A 13 5.41 -2.30 1.15
CA PHE A 13 4.05 -1.85 1.37
C PHE A 13 3.64 -0.97 0.20
N GLU A 14 2.41 -1.15 -0.28
CA GLU A 14 1.87 -0.33 -1.34
C GLU A 14 0.34 -0.31 -1.21
N GLY A 15 -0.24 0.86 -1.46
CA GLY A 15 -1.64 0.93 -1.85
C GLY A 15 -1.76 0.41 -3.29
N THR A 16 -2.61 1.03 -4.10
CA THR A 16 -2.58 0.77 -5.54
C THR A 16 -1.49 1.64 -6.16
N SER A 17 -0.40 1.02 -6.63
CA SER A 17 0.72 1.74 -7.25
C SER A 17 0.28 2.42 -8.54
N ILE A 18 0.24 3.75 -8.55
CA ILE A 18 -0.04 4.54 -9.76
C ILE A 18 1.03 4.27 -10.82
N SER A 19 2.30 4.18 -10.40
CA SER A 19 3.42 3.92 -11.30
C SER A 19 3.30 2.56 -12.01
N MET A 20 2.79 1.53 -11.31
CA MET A 20 2.44 0.24 -11.92
C MET A 20 1.33 0.39 -12.96
N LEU A 21 0.25 1.10 -12.62
CA LEU A 21 -0.88 1.31 -13.53
C LEU A 21 -0.45 2.09 -14.79
N GLU A 22 0.38 3.12 -14.65
CA GLU A 22 0.96 3.86 -15.79
C GLU A 22 1.83 2.98 -16.69
N ALA A 23 2.57 2.04 -16.09
CA ALA A 23 3.39 1.10 -16.85
C ALA A 23 2.53 0.11 -17.63
N MET A 24 1.55 -0.49 -16.95
CA MET A 24 0.58 -1.38 -17.56
C MET A 24 -0.22 -0.68 -18.67
N ALA A 25 -0.60 0.59 -18.48
CA ALA A 25 -1.26 1.42 -19.49
C ALA A 25 -0.43 1.60 -20.76
N LEU A 26 0.89 1.46 -20.68
CA LEU A 26 1.80 1.49 -21.83
C LEU A 26 2.25 0.08 -22.28
N GLY A 27 1.58 -0.97 -21.79
CA GLY A 27 1.84 -2.36 -22.16
C GLY A 27 3.05 -2.99 -21.47
N CYS A 28 3.65 -2.33 -20.48
CA CYS A 28 4.73 -2.93 -19.71
C CYS A 28 4.20 -4.02 -18.79
N VAL A 29 4.91 -5.14 -18.73
CA VAL A 29 4.57 -6.26 -17.85
C VAL A 29 5.04 -5.98 -16.42
N PRO A 30 4.15 -5.94 -15.42
CA PRO A 30 4.56 -5.76 -14.02
C PRO A 30 5.09 -7.06 -13.43
N VAL A 31 6.30 -7.03 -12.87
CA VAL A 31 6.88 -8.07 -12.01
C VAL A 31 7.16 -7.42 -10.65
N VAL A 32 6.22 -7.58 -9.73
CA VAL A 32 6.15 -6.75 -8.51
C VAL A 32 6.07 -7.60 -7.25
N THR A 33 6.36 -7.02 -6.10
CA THR A 33 6.11 -7.67 -4.82
C THR A 33 4.61 -7.84 -4.54
N ARG A 34 4.27 -8.91 -3.83
CA ARG A 34 2.92 -9.29 -3.46
C ARG A 34 2.53 -8.57 -2.17
N VAL A 35 1.94 -7.40 -2.34
CA VAL A 35 1.46 -6.52 -1.26
C VAL A 35 0.00 -6.14 -1.53
N SER A 36 -0.67 -5.53 -0.55
CA SER A 36 -2.11 -5.30 -0.56
C SER A 36 -2.66 -4.73 -1.87
N GLY A 37 -2.07 -3.68 -2.42
CA GLY A 37 -2.63 -3.09 -3.64
C GLY A 37 -2.00 -3.55 -4.96
N THR A 38 -1.03 -4.46 -4.95
CA THR A 38 -0.64 -5.17 -6.20
C THR A 38 -1.50 -6.41 -6.42
N GLN A 39 -1.94 -7.08 -5.34
CA GLN A 39 -2.77 -8.29 -5.43
C GLN A 39 -4.14 -8.07 -6.04
N ASN A 40 -4.70 -6.86 -5.93
CA ASN A 40 -6.02 -6.53 -6.48
C ASN A 40 -5.97 -6.21 -7.98
N VAL A 41 -4.78 -5.93 -8.53
CA VAL A 41 -4.60 -5.54 -9.94
C VAL A 41 -4.00 -6.69 -10.76
N ILE A 42 -3.04 -7.41 -10.18
CA ILE A 42 -2.25 -8.40 -10.91
C ILE A 42 -2.85 -9.80 -10.78
N GLN A 43 -3.24 -10.36 -11.92
CA GLN A 43 -3.58 -11.75 -12.10
C GLN A 43 -2.34 -12.51 -12.58
N PHE A 44 -1.77 -13.31 -11.67
CA PHE A 44 -0.49 -14.01 -11.88
C PHE A 44 -0.48 -14.82 -13.18
N GLY A 45 0.53 -14.57 -14.02
CA GLY A 45 0.74 -15.27 -15.29
C GLY A 45 -0.19 -14.83 -16.42
N ILE A 46 -1.11 -13.89 -16.17
CA ILE A 46 -2.04 -13.38 -17.18
C ILE A 46 -1.68 -11.96 -17.59
N ASN A 47 -1.61 -11.04 -16.62
CA ASN A 47 -1.32 -9.62 -16.88
C ASN A 47 -0.07 -9.12 -16.11
N GLY A 48 0.70 -10.04 -15.55
CA GLY A 48 1.89 -9.75 -14.77
C GLY A 48 2.22 -10.86 -13.78
N PHE A 49 3.19 -10.59 -12.92
CA PHE A 49 3.62 -11.50 -11.87
C PHE A 49 3.73 -10.80 -10.52
N THR A 50 3.45 -11.56 -9.46
CA THR A 50 3.70 -11.13 -8.08
C THR A 50 4.56 -12.13 -7.33
N VAL A 51 5.57 -11.64 -6.61
CA VAL A 51 6.49 -12.46 -5.79
C VAL A 51 6.41 -12.07 -4.31
N PRO A 52 6.74 -12.96 -3.35
CA PRO A 52 6.84 -12.55 -1.95
C PRO A 52 7.82 -11.38 -1.74
N VAL A 53 7.55 -10.53 -0.75
CA VAL A 53 8.47 -9.44 -0.38
C VAL A 53 9.84 -10.03 0.00
N GLY A 54 10.90 -9.53 -0.66
CA GLY A 54 12.27 -10.00 -0.45
C GLY A 54 12.68 -11.21 -1.30
N ASP A 55 11.77 -11.82 -2.05
CA ASP A 55 12.08 -12.97 -2.92
C ASP A 55 12.62 -12.50 -4.29
N ILE A 56 13.85 -11.99 -4.25
CA ILE A 56 14.55 -11.51 -5.45
C ILE A 56 14.87 -12.66 -6.40
N VAL A 57 15.11 -13.86 -5.88
CA VAL A 57 15.42 -15.04 -6.70
C VAL A 57 14.26 -15.37 -7.63
N GLU A 58 13.05 -15.44 -7.10
CA GLU A 58 11.86 -15.69 -7.93
C GLU A 58 11.58 -14.53 -8.89
N MET A 59 11.78 -13.28 -8.44
CA MET A 59 11.63 -12.10 -9.31
C MET A 59 12.56 -12.18 -10.52
N THR A 60 13.85 -12.47 -10.31
CA THR A 60 14.84 -12.62 -11.38
C THR A 60 14.48 -13.77 -12.31
N ARG A 61 14.00 -14.91 -11.77
CA ARG A 61 13.55 -16.05 -12.57
C ARG A 61 12.42 -15.66 -13.53
N LEU A 62 11.45 -14.89 -13.06
CA LEU A 62 10.30 -14.44 -13.85
C LEU A 62 10.68 -13.39 -14.90
N ILE A 63 11.62 -12.48 -14.57
CA ILE A 63 12.16 -11.53 -15.55
C ILE A 63 12.90 -12.29 -16.66
N LYS A 64 13.72 -13.28 -16.29
CA LYS A 64 14.43 -14.13 -17.25
C LYS A 64 13.46 -14.90 -18.17
N LEU A 65 12.39 -15.46 -17.60
CA LEU A 65 11.34 -16.11 -18.39
C LEU A 65 10.75 -15.18 -19.47
N LEU A 66 10.48 -13.91 -19.12
CA LEU A 66 9.95 -12.92 -20.07
C LEU A 66 10.98 -12.46 -21.11
N GLU A 67 12.26 -12.51 -20.77
CA GLU A 67 13.36 -12.21 -21.69
C GLU A 67 13.53 -13.32 -22.73
N GLU A 68 13.45 -14.59 -22.29
CA GLU A 68 13.57 -15.78 -23.12
C GLU A 68 12.31 -16.02 -23.99
N ASP A 69 11.11 -15.71 -23.48
CA ASP A 69 9.84 -15.84 -24.21
C ASP A 69 9.21 -14.47 -24.51
N ARG A 70 9.64 -13.87 -25.63
CA ARG A 70 9.13 -12.58 -26.10
C ARG A 70 7.66 -12.63 -26.56
N SER A 71 7.15 -13.80 -26.92
CA SER A 71 5.74 -13.96 -27.26
C SER A 71 4.87 -13.87 -26.03
N LEU A 72 5.28 -14.52 -24.93
CA LEU A 72 4.65 -14.39 -23.63
C LEU A 72 4.69 -12.94 -23.13
N LEU A 73 5.83 -12.26 -23.24
CA LEU A 73 5.97 -10.85 -22.88
C LEU A 73 4.95 -9.97 -23.62
N ALA A 74 4.88 -10.09 -24.95
CA ALA A 74 3.95 -9.30 -25.77
C ALA A 74 2.48 -9.58 -25.41
N LYS A 75 2.11 -10.86 -25.24
CA LYS A 75 0.75 -11.26 -24.84
C LYS A 75 0.39 -10.73 -23.45
N MET A 76 1.30 -10.85 -22.49
CA MET A 76 1.10 -10.38 -21.13
C MET A 76 1.02 -8.85 -21.06
N GLY A 77 1.82 -8.14 -21.86
CA GLY A 77 1.76 -6.69 -21.99
C GLY A 77 0.42 -6.20 -22.54
N GLN A 78 -0.11 -6.89 -23.55
CA GLN A 78 -1.46 -6.61 -24.05
C GLN A 78 -2.53 -6.82 -22.98
N ASN A 79 -2.44 -7.91 -22.22
CA ASN A 79 -3.37 -8.18 -21.12
C ASN A 79 -3.25 -7.14 -19.99
N ALA A 80 -2.03 -6.68 -19.67
CA ALA A 80 -1.78 -5.62 -18.70
C ALA A 80 -2.43 -4.30 -19.13
N HIS A 81 -2.26 -3.92 -20.40
CA HIS A 81 -2.91 -2.75 -20.97
C HIS A 81 -4.43 -2.83 -20.92
N THR A 82 -5.00 -3.95 -21.39
CA THR A 82 -6.44 -4.19 -21.34
C THR A 82 -6.98 -4.12 -19.91
N THR A 83 -6.29 -4.72 -18.94
CA THR A 83 -6.69 -4.67 -17.51
C THR A 83 -6.86 -3.23 -17.03
N VAL A 84 -5.91 -2.35 -17.35
CA VAL A 84 -5.96 -0.95 -16.89
C VAL A 84 -7.03 -0.16 -17.62
N LEU A 85 -7.18 -0.33 -18.93
CA LEU A 85 -8.25 0.33 -19.69
C LEU A 85 -9.65 -0.05 -19.20
N GLU A 86 -9.84 -1.32 -18.84
CA GLU A 86 -11.14 -1.86 -18.45
C GLU A 86 -11.51 -1.59 -17.00
N SER A 87 -10.56 -1.41 -16.08
CA SER A 87 -10.87 -1.32 -14.64
C SER A 87 -10.34 -0.07 -13.94
N TYR A 88 -9.45 0.69 -14.59
CA TYR A 88 -8.72 1.78 -13.95
C TYR A 88 -8.65 3.04 -14.83
N SER A 89 -9.47 3.14 -15.88
CA SER A 89 -9.52 4.29 -16.77
C SER A 89 -10.37 5.43 -16.22
N TYR A 90 -9.99 6.67 -16.56
CA TYR A 90 -10.73 7.87 -16.14
C TYR A 90 -12.13 7.89 -16.76
N GLU A 91 -12.24 7.38 -17.99
CA GLU A 91 -13.47 7.27 -18.76
C GLU A 91 -14.54 6.47 -18.03
N GLN A 92 -14.13 5.46 -17.25
CA GLN A 92 -15.03 4.67 -16.41
C GLN A 92 -15.17 5.23 -14.99
N TYR A 93 -14.06 5.66 -14.39
CA TYR A 93 -14.04 6.11 -13.01
C TYR A 93 -14.83 7.42 -12.80
N VAL A 94 -14.66 8.39 -13.70
CA VAL A 94 -15.26 9.73 -13.53
C VAL A 94 -16.79 9.67 -13.53
N PRO A 95 -17.48 9.02 -14.50
CA PRO A 95 -18.93 8.91 -14.47
C PRO A 95 -19.47 8.19 -13.22
N TRP A 96 -18.80 7.13 -12.79
CA TRP A 96 -19.15 6.42 -11.55
C TRP A 96 -19.03 7.34 -10.33
N PHE A 97 -17.90 8.05 -10.21
CA PHE A 97 -17.65 8.94 -9.08
C PHE A 97 -18.63 10.12 -9.06
N LEU A 98 -18.97 10.69 -10.22
CA LEU A 98 -19.97 11.75 -10.34
C LEU A 98 -21.37 11.25 -9.94
N THR A 99 -21.73 10.01 -10.28
CA THR A 99 -22.98 9.40 -9.82
C THR A 99 -23.02 9.36 -8.30
N LEU A 100 -21.96 8.86 -7.66
CA LEU A 100 -21.86 8.81 -6.21
C LEU A 100 -21.92 10.21 -5.56
N ILE A 101 -21.20 11.19 -6.11
CA ILE A 101 -21.23 12.57 -5.60
C ILE A 101 -22.63 13.15 -5.71
N ASN A 102 -23.33 12.96 -6.84
CA ASN A 102 -24.69 13.43 -7.02
C ASN A 102 -25.65 12.76 -6.03
N GLU A 103 -25.56 11.45 -5.83
CA GLU A 103 -26.39 10.72 -4.85
C GLU A 103 -26.19 11.22 -3.41
N VAL A 104 -24.94 11.52 -3.03
CA VAL A 104 -24.63 12.05 -1.71
C VAL A 104 -25.09 13.51 -1.59
N TRP A 105 -24.95 14.30 -2.65
CA TRP A 105 -25.33 15.71 -2.66
C TRP A 105 -26.84 15.93 -2.51
N GLN A 106 -27.66 14.99 -2.99
CA GLN A 106 -29.12 15.04 -2.82
C GLN A 106 -29.59 14.62 -1.41
N GLN A 107 -28.71 14.06 -0.58
CA GLN A 107 -29.06 13.71 0.80
C GLN A 107 -29.04 14.94 1.69
N PRO A 108 -29.93 15.03 2.70
CA PRO A 108 -29.83 16.08 3.69
C PRO A 108 -28.45 16.03 4.35
N PRO A 109 -27.88 17.19 4.74
CA PRO A 109 -26.59 17.24 5.38
C PRO A 109 -26.58 16.33 6.61
N ARG A 110 -25.65 15.37 6.62
CA ARG A 110 -25.45 14.53 7.79
C ARG A 110 -24.78 15.38 8.85
N TYR A 111 -25.48 15.63 9.95
CA TYR A 111 -24.88 16.27 11.11
C TYR A 111 -23.73 15.42 11.61
N TRP A 112 -22.59 16.07 11.84
CA TRP A 112 -21.50 15.46 12.57
C TRP A 112 -22.04 15.02 13.94
N PRO A 113 -21.92 13.74 14.34
CA PRO A 113 -22.50 13.28 15.60
C PRO A 113 -21.99 14.13 16.76
N GLU A 114 -22.90 14.66 17.58
CA GLU A 114 -22.52 15.31 18.82
C GLU A 114 -21.74 14.31 19.69
N GLY A 115 -20.56 14.71 20.16
CA GLY A 115 -19.69 13.86 20.97
C GLY A 115 -18.73 12.95 20.21
N ARG A 116 -18.72 12.92 18.87
CA ARG A 116 -17.59 12.30 18.15
C ARG A 116 -16.36 13.19 18.42
N PRO A 117 -15.34 12.71 19.15
CA PRO A 117 -14.20 13.55 19.44
C PRO A 117 -13.61 13.99 18.11
N LEU A 118 -13.52 15.31 17.89
CA LEU A 118 -12.38 15.83 17.14
C LEU A 118 -11.20 15.31 17.96
N HIS A 119 -10.65 14.15 17.59
CA HIS A 119 -9.39 13.73 18.15
C HIS A 119 -8.43 14.82 17.71
N ARG A 120 -8.29 15.83 18.57
CA ARG A 120 -7.13 16.69 18.59
C ARG A 120 -6.00 15.69 18.76
N TYR A 121 -5.34 15.36 17.65
CA TYR A 121 -4.00 14.78 17.66
C TYR A 121 -3.04 15.61 18.54
N SER A 122 -3.46 16.81 18.97
CA SER A 122 -2.81 17.65 19.97
C SER A 122 -2.60 16.94 21.30
N THR A 123 -3.56 16.20 21.90
CA THR A 123 -3.36 15.73 23.28
C THR A 123 -2.24 14.71 23.40
N LEU A 124 -2.11 13.83 22.41
CA LEU A 124 -1.12 12.77 22.39
C LEU A 124 0.27 13.32 22.06
N LYS A 125 0.34 14.28 21.12
CA LYS A 125 1.57 14.99 20.77
C LYS A 125 2.04 15.90 21.92
N GLU A 126 1.13 16.62 22.57
CA GLU A 126 1.39 17.47 23.74
C GLU A 126 1.82 16.64 24.94
N GLN A 127 1.18 15.50 25.20
CA GLN A 127 1.60 14.57 26.26
C GLN A 127 3.00 14.03 25.99
N VAL A 128 3.32 13.63 24.76
CA VAL A 128 4.66 13.12 24.41
C VAL A 128 5.73 14.22 24.45
N ILE A 129 5.41 15.45 24.03
CA ILE A 129 6.32 16.61 24.12
C ILE A 129 6.58 17.03 25.56
N ALA A 130 5.60 16.83 26.46
CA ALA A 130 5.72 17.17 27.88
C ALA A 130 6.53 16.15 28.70
N LEU A 131 6.86 14.98 28.14
CA LEU A 131 7.69 13.97 28.83
C LEU A 131 9.17 14.38 28.81
N SER A 132 9.82 14.25 29.95
CA SER A 132 11.27 14.35 30.06
C SER A 132 11.98 13.20 29.31
N GLY A 133 13.27 13.37 29.01
CA GLY A 133 14.06 12.35 28.28
C GLY A 133 14.08 10.97 28.97
N GLU A 134 14.05 10.94 30.31
CA GLU A 134 13.99 9.70 31.10
C GLU A 134 12.60 9.03 31.03
N GLU A 135 11.53 9.83 31.03
CA GLU A 135 10.16 9.33 30.88
C GLU A 135 9.91 8.78 29.47
N LEU A 136 10.44 9.43 28.43
CA LEU A 136 10.39 8.93 27.05
C LEU A 136 11.15 7.60 26.90
N SER A 137 12.35 7.51 27.47
CA SER A 137 13.15 6.28 27.48
C SER A 137 12.39 5.12 28.14
N ASN A 138 11.74 5.39 29.28
CA ASN A 138 10.89 4.42 29.97
C ASN A 138 9.62 4.05 29.18
N LEU A 139 9.04 4.98 28.42
CA LEU A 139 7.86 4.72 27.58
C LEU A 139 8.22 3.81 26.39
N ILE A 140 9.37 4.03 25.74
CA ILE A 140 9.86 3.25 24.59
C ILE A 140 10.12 1.78 24.96
N SER A 141 10.24 1.44 26.25
CA SER A 141 10.18 0.08 26.78
C SER A 141 8.76 -0.55 26.71
N SER A 142 8.17 -0.47 25.52
CA SER A 142 7.05 -1.20 24.88
C SER A 142 5.77 -1.57 25.65
N GLN A 143 5.78 -1.91 26.93
CA GLN A 143 4.56 -2.36 27.65
C GLN A 143 3.76 -1.22 28.28
N LYS A 144 4.42 -0.14 28.76
CA LYS A 144 3.72 1.02 29.36
C LYS A 144 3.08 1.92 28.30
N LEU A 145 3.71 2.06 27.13
CA LEU A 145 3.21 2.88 26.00
C LEU A 145 1.86 2.37 25.48
N ILE A 146 1.71 1.05 25.32
CA ILE A 146 0.45 0.41 24.90
C ILE A 146 -0.68 0.71 25.90
N LYS A 147 -0.36 0.69 27.19
CA LYS A 147 -1.34 0.92 28.28
C LYS A 147 -1.72 2.39 28.43
N ALA A 148 -0.74 3.30 28.30
CA ALA A 148 -0.95 4.75 28.39
C ALA A 148 -1.75 5.31 27.20
N LEU A 149 -1.58 4.73 26.01
CA LEU A 149 -2.23 5.19 24.79
C LEU A 149 -3.62 4.59 24.55
N GLY A 150 -4.12 3.73 25.46
CA GLY A 150 -5.49 3.19 25.38
C GLY A 150 -5.77 2.31 24.14
N PHE A 151 -4.75 1.90 23.40
CA PHE A 151 -4.91 1.04 22.23
C PHE A 151 -5.30 -0.38 22.66
N LYS A 152 -6.48 -0.85 22.25
CA LYS A 152 -6.78 -2.29 22.23
C LYS A 152 -6.03 -2.90 21.05
N ILE A 153 -4.93 -3.61 21.33
CA ILE A 153 -4.26 -4.39 20.29
C ILE A 153 -5.21 -5.51 19.86
N ALA A 154 -5.59 -5.53 18.59
CA ALA A 154 -6.22 -6.70 18.01
C ALA A 154 -5.22 -7.86 18.12
N THR A 155 -5.51 -8.85 18.95
CA THR A 155 -4.68 -10.05 19.08
C THR A 155 -4.96 -10.95 17.89
N HIS A 156 -4.17 -10.81 16.82
CA HIS A 156 -4.21 -11.73 15.67
C HIS A 156 -2.83 -12.39 15.50
N PRO A 157 -2.74 -13.73 15.36
CA PRO A 157 -1.48 -14.48 15.38
C PRO A 157 -0.48 -14.14 14.25
N ASN A 158 -0.86 -13.32 13.27
CA ASN A 158 -0.03 -12.95 12.11
C ASN A 158 0.39 -11.47 12.05
N LEU A 159 0.25 -10.71 13.15
CA LEU A 159 0.60 -9.28 13.20
C LEU A 159 2.12 -9.04 13.29
N LYS A 160 2.83 -9.34 12.19
CA LYS A 160 4.26 -9.05 11.98
C LYS A 160 4.61 -7.54 12.03
N TRP A 161 3.62 -6.65 12.03
CA TRP A 161 3.84 -5.19 12.07
C TRP A 161 4.52 -4.69 13.35
N LEU A 162 4.41 -5.43 14.46
CA LEU A 162 5.10 -5.10 15.72
C LEU A 162 6.64 -5.19 15.61
N TYR A 163 7.18 -6.00 14.69
CA TYR A 163 8.64 -6.10 14.49
C TYR A 163 9.22 -4.87 13.77
N ARG A 164 8.44 -4.19 12.91
CA ARG A 164 8.90 -2.97 12.20
C ARG A 164 9.01 -1.76 13.13
N PHE A 165 8.22 -1.70 14.21
CA PHE A 165 8.38 -0.66 15.24
C PHE A 165 9.72 -0.76 15.99
N ARG A 166 10.28 -1.98 16.11
CA ARG A 166 11.59 -2.19 16.75
C ARG A 166 12.75 -1.61 15.93
N SER A 167 12.68 -1.63 14.59
CA SER A 167 13.72 -1.02 13.75
C SER A 167 13.58 0.51 13.67
N LEU A 168 12.35 1.03 13.74
CA LEU A 168 12.10 2.47 13.84
C LEU A 168 12.62 3.04 15.16
N GLY A 169 12.43 2.31 16.27
CA GLY A 169 12.98 2.65 17.58
C GLY A 169 14.51 2.74 17.58
N LYS A 170 15.21 1.82 16.91
CA LYS A 170 16.68 1.87 16.80
C LYS A 170 17.19 3.11 16.05
N LYS A 171 16.50 3.55 15.00
CA LYS A 171 16.87 4.77 14.25
C LYS A 171 16.55 6.08 14.98
N ILE A 172 15.54 6.08 15.86
CA ILE A 172 15.15 7.29 16.61
C ILE A 172 16.01 7.48 17.86
N VAL A 173 16.54 6.40 18.45
CA VAL A 173 17.34 6.45 19.68
C VAL A 173 18.84 6.60 19.41
N GLY A 174 19.29 6.48 18.15
CA GLY A 174 20.67 6.77 17.77
C GLY A 174 21.69 5.77 18.30
N ASP A 175 21.46 4.48 18.02
CA ASP A 175 22.53 3.47 17.97
C ASP A 175 22.94 3.22 16.51
#